data_AF-A0A9P7BV91-F1
#
_entry.id   AF-A0A9P7BV91-F1
#
_cell.length_a   1.000
_cell.length_b   1.000
_cell.length_c   1.000
_cell.angle_alpha   90.00
_cell.angle_beta   90.00
_cell.angle_gamma   90.00
#
_symmetry.space_group_name_H-M   'P 1'
#
loop_
_entity.id
_entity.type
_entity.pdbx_description
1 polymer ?
#
loop_
_entity_poly.entity_id
_entity_poly.type
_entity_poly.pdbx_seq_one_letter_code
_entity_poly.pdbx_strand_id
1 'polypeptide(L)'
;MSVLNTEHYNDSHRLFVQAMLSRRYLSEVEAEEVYQKVCDVTERESTDFAIFISQINKLLEELDYSLRRSRNERTGDNYITMINIKQDKMSEIAANYTPTELKYCRELFDAIVNADHENFAINSMHALRLGQPLKLTQRETQDILDRLVEDGWIAEEDKGVYFFDTRGVAELQGYLREQYGEAIKECTICLDVVTMGEYCDLGNCPVRLHKYCADNQFRDAVNPTCPQCSTTWSRANRFGLGL
;
A
#
# COMPACT_ATOMS: atom_id res chain seq x y z
N MET A 1 -12.99 18.91 -36.69
CA MET A 1 -11.73 18.20 -36.38
C MET A 1 -11.50 18.40 -34.89
N SER A 2 -11.59 17.44 -33.98
CA SER A 2 -11.73 15.99 -34.04
C SER A 2 -12.69 15.57 -32.92
N VAL A 3 -13.57 14.61 -33.21
CA VAL A 3 -14.47 13.99 -32.24
C VAL A 3 -13.60 13.23 -31.24
N LEU A 4 -13.62 13.64 -29.97
CA LEU A 4 -13.13 12.81 -28.88
C LEU A 4 -14.14 11.65 -28.75
N ASN A 5 -13.86 10.55 -29.45
CA ASN A 5 -14.58 9.30 -29.28
C ASN A 5 -14.16 8.74 -27.92
N THR A 6 -14.82 9.21 -26.85
CA THR A 6 -14.75 8.54 -25.55
C THR A 6 -15.40 7.17 -25.76
N GLU A 7 -14.60 6.14 -25.98
CA GLU A 7 -15.13 4.78 -26.02
C GLU A 7 -15.94 4.55 -24.74
N HIS A 8 -17.23 4.26 -24.92
CA HIS A 8 -18.12 3.92 -23.83
C HIS A 8 -17.61 2.66 -23.14
N TYR A 9 -17.75 2.64 -21.81
CA TYR A 9 -17.47 1.47 -20.97
C TYR A 9 -18.11 0.21 -21.57
N ASN A 10 -17.33 -0.86 -21.69
CA ASN A 10 -17.69 -2.06 -22.44
C ASN A 10 -17.19 -3.33 -21.74
N ASP A 11 -17.29 -4.48 -22.39
CA ASP A 11 -16.98 -5.77 -21.78
C ASP A 11 -15.49 -5.96 -21.47
N SER A 12 -14.57 -5.26 -22.15
CA SER A 12 -13.14 -5.28 -21.80
C SER A 12 -12.93 -4.68 -20.41
N HIS A 13 -13.59 -3.55 -20.14
CA HIS A 13 -13.55 -2.90 -18.83
C HIS A 13 -14.17 -3.79 -17.74
N ARG A 14 -15.31 -4.44 -18.03
CA ARG A 14 -15.97 -5.37 -17.08
C ARG A 14 -15.06 -6.55 -16.73
N LEU A 15 -14.46 -7.16 -17.74
CA LEU A 15 -13.59 -8.32 -17.55
C LEU A 15 -12.31 -7.96 -16.78
N PHE A 16 -11.74 -6.79 -17.06
CA PHE A 16 -10.60 -6.29 -16.30
C PHE A 16 -10.96 -6.02 -14.83
N VAL A 17 -12.10 -5.37 -14.56
CA VAL A 17 -12.58 -5.15 -13.18
C VAL A 17 -12.81 -6.49 -12.47
N GLN A 18 -13.35 -7.51 -13.14
CA GLN A 18 -13.51 -8.84 -12.57
C GLN A 18 -12.17 -9.48 -12.20
N ALA A 19 -11.16 -9.35 -13.06
CA ALA A 19 -9.81 -9.81 -12.76
C ALA A 19 -9.22 -9.09 -11.53
N MET A 20 -9.41 -7.77 -11.44
CA MET A 20 -8.96 -6.98 -10.29
C MET A 20 -9.76 -7.28 -9.02
N LEU A 21 -11.07 -7.57 -9.09
CA LEU A 21 -11.86 -8.01 -7.94
C LEU A 21 -11.37 -9.35 -7.40
N SER A 22 -10.93 -10.25 -8.29
CA SER A 22 -10.41 -11.56 -7.90
C SER A 22 -8.99 -11.49 -7.33
N ARG A 23 -8.11 -10.67 -7.90
CA ARG A 23 -6.69 -10.60 -7.52
C ARG A 23 -6.36 -9.50 -6.52
N ARG A 24 -7.21 -8.47 -6.40
CA ARG A 24 -7.09 -7.27 -5.55
C ARG A 24 -5.95 -6.33 -5.92
N TYR A 25 -4.76 -6.85 -6.16
CA TYR A 25 -3.60 -6.08 -6.58
C TYR A 25 -2.74 -6.92 -7.54
N LEU A 26 -2.05 -6.22 -8.44
CA LEU A 26 -1.15 -6.80 -9.43
C LEU A 26 0.03 -5.85 -9.61
N SER A 27 1.22 -6.36 -9.94
CA SER A 27 2.25 -5.48 -10.48
C SER A 27 1.72 -4.78 -11.74
N GLU A 28 2.19 -3.58 -12.02
CA GLU A 28 1.72 -2.83 -13.20
C GLU A 28 1.97 -3.60 -14.50
N VAL A 29 3.08 -4.35 -14.56
CA VAL A 29 3.40 -5.25 -15.68
C VAL A 29 2.34 -6.35 -15.84
N GLU A 30 2.00 -7.06 -14.76
CA GLU A 30 0.96 -8.10 -14.81
C GLU A 30 -0.42 -7.52 -15.14
N ALA A 31 -0.72 -6.32 -14.64
CA ALA A 31 -1.97 -5.62 -14.95
C ALA A 31 -2.05 -5.28 -16.45
N GLU A 32 -0.97 -4.78 -17.05
CA GLU A 32 -0.89 -4.55 -18.49
C GLU A 32 -1.02 -5.86 -19.30
N GLU A 33 -0.40 -6.96 -18.86
CA GLU A 33 -0.56 -8.27 -19.50
C GLU A 33 -2.01 -8.78 -19.45
N VAL A 34 -2.68 -8.60 -18.31
CA VAL A 34 -4.11 -8.92 -18.17
C VAL A 34 -4.94 -8.04 -19.10
N TYR A 35 -4.63 -6.75 -19.19
CA TYR A 35 -5.30 -5.83 -20.09
C TYR A 35 -5.18 -6.26 -21.56
N GLN A 36 -3.99 -6.65 -22.02
CA GLN A 36 -3.82 -7.14 -23.39
C GLN A 36 -4.64 -8.40 -23.66
N LYS A 37 -4.61 -9.39 -22.75
CA LYS A 37 -5.42 -10.62 -22.87
C LYS A 37 -6.92 -10.31 -22.91
N VAL A 38 -7.37 -9.31 -22.14
CA VAL A 38 -8.76 -8.85 -22.11
C VAL A 38 -9.14 -8.21 -23.45
N CYS A 39 -8.29 -7.38 -24.04
CA CYS A 39 -8.50 -6.81 -25.37
C CYS A 39 -8.60 -7.89 -26.44
N ASP A 40 -7.71 -8.88 -26.43
CA ASP A 40 -7.72 -10.00 -27.36
C ASP A 40 -9.03 -10.80 -27.29
N VAL A 41 -9.47 -11.15 -26.08
CA VAL A 41 -10.70 -11.95 -25.86
C VAL A 41 -11.96 -11.19 -26.20
N THR A 42 -11.95 -9.86 -26.04
CA THR A 42 -13.11 -9.00 -26.33
C THR A 42 -13.09 -8.39 -27.73
N GLU A 43 -12.09 -8.76 -28.55
CA GLU A 43 -11.88 -8.25 -29.91
C GLU A 43 -11.84 -6.71 -29.96
N ARG A 44 -11.14 -6.09 -29.00
CA ARG A 44 -10.98 -4.63 -28.89
C ARG A 44 -9.55 -4.23 -29.18
N GLU A 45 -9.39 -3.07 -29.82
CA GLU A 45 -8.07 -2.43 -29.94
C GLU A 45 -7.61 -1.93 -28.57
N SER A 46 -6.34 -2.16 -28.24
CA SER A 46 -5.76 -1.63 -27.01
C SER A 46 -5.49 -0.13 -27.16
N THR A 47 -5.79 0.60 -26.09
CA THR A 47 -5.49 2.02 -25.91
C THR A 47 -4.35 2.20 -24.93
N ASP A 48 -3.98 3.45 -24.65
CA ASP A 48 -3.12 3.75 -23.51
C ASP A 48 -3.74 3.21 -22.22
N PHE A 49 -2.94 2.51 -21.42
CA PHE A 49 -3.41 1.81 -20.21
C PHE A 49 -3.92 2.80 -19.16
N ALA A 50 -3.33 3.99 -19.03
CA ALA A 50 -3.80 5.00 -18.09
C ALA A 50 -5.17 5.57 -18.50
N ILE A 51 -5.42 5.73 -19.80
CA ILE A 51 -6.75 6.10 -20.33
C ILE A 51 -7.78 5.02 -19.98
N PHE A 52 -7.44 3.74 -20.20
CA PHE A 52 -8.31 2.61 -19.88
C PHE A 52 -8.67 2.55 -18.39
N ILE A 53 -7.67 2.67 -17.49
CA ILE A 53 -7.89 2.72 -16.05
C ILE A 53 -8.74 3.94 -15.64
N SER A 54 -8.53 5.10 -16.27
CA SER A 54 -9.34 6.30 -16.03
C SER A 54 -10.81 6.07 -16.41
N GLN A 55 -11.10 5.39 -17.52
CA GLN A 55 -12.47 5.04 -17.92
C GLN A 55 -13.13 4.10 -16.91
N ILE A 56 -12.40 3.12 -16.37
CA ILE A 56 -12.91 2.24 -15.31
C ILE A 56 -13.24 3.03 -14.05
N ASN A 57 -12.32 3.88 -13.59
CA ASN A 57 -12.48 4.63 -12.34
C ASN A 57 -13.70 5.56 -12.35
N LYS A 58 -14.07 6.12 -13.51
CA LYS A 58 -15.30 6.94 -13.64
C LYS A 58 -16.58 6.21 -13.21
N LEU A 59 -16.63 4.88 -13.35
CA LEU A 59 -17.78 4.09 -12.88
C LEU A 59 -17.56 3.52 -11.48
N LEU A 60 -16.33 3.12 -11.13
CA LEU A 60 -16.06 2.58 -9.81
C LEU A 60 -16.27 3.61 -8.70
N GLU A 61 -16.12 4.90 -9.00
CA GLU A 61 -16.36 6.00 -8.05
C GLU A 61 -17.79 5.99 -7.50
N GLU A 62 -18.80 5.62 -8.30
CA GLU A 62 -20.20 5.47 -7.84
C GLU A 62 -20.38 4.32 -6.82
N LEU A 63 -19.46 3.36 -6.84
CA LEU A 63 -19.44 2.20 -5.95
C LEU A 63 -18.44 2.37 -4.80
N ASP A 64 -17.88 3.57 -4.64
CA ASP A 64 -16.81 3.85 -3.67
C ASP A 64 -15.57 2.96 -3.86
N TYR A 65 -15.27 2.54 -5.09
CA TYR A 65 -14.06 1.82 -5.44
C TYR A 65 -13.16 2.66 -6.35
N SER A 66 -11.86 2.36 -6.36
CA SER A 66 -10.92 2.92 -7.31
C SER A 66 -9.76 1.96 -7.55
N LEU A 67 -9.33 1.86 -8.81
CA LEU A 67 -8.03 1.33 -9.18
C LEU A 67 -6.99 2.44 -9.04
N ARG A 68 -6.07 2.30 -8.09
CA ARG A 68 -4.97 3.24 -7.90
C ARG A 68 -3.65 2.58 -8.21
N ARG A 69 -2.72 3.39 -8.73
CA ARG A 69 -1.32 3.02 -8.77
C ARG A 69 -0.76 3.16 -7.36
N SER A 70 -0.31 2.06 -6.77
CA SER A 70 0.46 2.02 -5.54
C SER A 70 1.92 1.69 -5.88
N ARG A 71 2.83 1.96 -4.95
CA ARG A 71 4.25 1.75 -5.17
C ARG A 71 4.88 1.09 -3.96
N ASN A 72 5.61 0.01 -4.18
CA ASN A 72 6.31 -0.68 -3.12
C ASN A 72 7.35 0.25 -2.49
N GLU A 73 7.26 0.49 -1.19
CA GLU A 73 8.11 1.47 -0.49
C GLU A 73 9.59 1.03 -0.42
N ARG A 74 9.88 -0.26 -0.63
CA ARG A 74 11.22 -0.84 -0.65
C ARG A 74 11.85 -0.83 -2.04
N THR A 75 11.18 -1.46 -3.00
CA THR A 75 11.74 -1.70 -4.34
C THR A 75 11.44 -0.55 -5.30
N GLY A 76 10.37 0.21 -5.04
CA GLY A 76 9.87 1.21 -5.96
C GLY A 76 9.10 0.61 -7.14
N ASP A 77 8.72 -0.66 -7.09
CA ASP A 77 7.89 -1.28 -8.12
C ASP A 77 6.45 -0.77 -8.06
N ASN A 78 5.84 -0.57 -9.22
CA ASN A 78 4.46 -0.09 -9.32
C ASN A 78 3.49 -1.26 -9.32
N TYR A 79 2.35 -1.05 -8.67
CA TYR A 79 1.23 -1.96 -8.60
C TYR A 79 -0.06 -1.24 -8.97
N ILE A 80 -1.00 -1.96 -9.56
CA ILE A 80 -2.40 -1.53 -9.68
C ILE A 80 -3.18 -2.22 -8.58
N THR A 81 -3.79 -1.45 -7.69
CA THR A 81 -4.52 -1.94 -6.52
C THR A 81 -5.96 -1.46 -6.57
N MET A 82 -6.89 -2.38 -6.32
CA MET A 82 -8.30 -2.05 -6.10
C MET A 82 -8.49 -1.60 -4.65
N ILE A 83 -8.99 -0.39 -4.46
CA ILE A 83 -9.18 0.22 -3.14
C ILE A 83 -10.64 0.56 -2.95
N ASN A 84 -11.20 0.15 -1.82
CA ASN A 84 -12.46 0.70 -1.32
C ASN A 84 -12.20 2.04 -0.62
N ILE A 85 -12.91 3.10 -1.03
CA ILE A 85 -12.72 4.49 -0.60
C ILE A 85 -13.47 4.78 0.69
N LYS A 86 -14.68 4.24 0.89
CA LYS A 86 -15.55 4.59 2.02
C LYS A 86 -15.67 3.55 3.13
N GLN A 87 -15.36 2.27 2.87
CA GLN A 87 -15.54 1.25 3.91
C GLN A 87 -14.48 1.32 5.01
N ASP A 88 -14.89 1.02 6.24
CA ASP A 88 -14.01 0.65 7.34
C ASP A 88 -13.27 -0.63 6.94
N LYS A 89 -11.96 -0.49 6.67
CA LYS A 89 -11.17 -1.47 5.93
C LYS A 89 -10.76 -2.69 6.75
N MET A 90 -10.96 -2.63 8.07
CA MET A 90 -10.94 -3.84 8.88
C MET A 90 -12.04 -4.83 8.47
N SER A 91 -13.09 -4.40 7.77
CA SER A 91 -14.17 -5.27 7.27
C SER A 91 -13.70 -6.25 6.20
N GLU A 92 -12.71 -5.89 5.37
CA GLU A 92 -12.19 -6.80 4.33
C GLU A 92 -11.32 -7.90 4.94
N ILE A 93 -10.50 -7.56 5.93
CA ILE A 93 -9.83 -8.57 6.76
C ILE A 93 -10.90 -9.36 7.54
N ALA A 94 -11.97 -8.73 8.03
CA ALA A 94 -13.00 -9.42 8.80
C ALA A 94 -13.75 -10.52 8.04
N ALA A 95 -13.80 -10.46 6.71
CA ALA A 95 -14.44 -11.48 5.90
C ALA A 95 -13.72 -12.84 5.95
N ASN A 96 -12.38 -12.85 6.10
CA ASN A 96 -11.55 -14.05 5.99
C ASN A 96 -10.99 -14.56 7.33
N TYR A 97 -11.25 -13.86 8.43
CA TYR A 97 -10.62 -14.13 9.73
C TYR A 97 -11.67 -14.24 10.84
N THR A 98 -11.42 -15.13 11.80
CA THR A 98 -12.32 -15.27 12.96
C THR A 98 -12.24 -14.05 13.89
N PRO A 99 -13.20 -13.82 14.80
CA PRO A 99 -13.14 -12.70 15.74
C PRO A 99 -11.86 -12.63 16.59
N THR A 100 -11.32 -13.79 16.98
CA THR A 100 -10.07 -13.89 17.74
C THR A 100 -8.87 -13.52 16.87
N GLU A 101 -8.84 -14.01 15.63
CA GLU A 101 -7.78 -13.70 14.67
C GLU A 101 -7.80 -12.21 14.29
N LEU A 102 -8.98 -11.61 14.09
CA LEU A 102 -9.10 -10.19 13.84
C LEU A 102 -8.59 -9.34 14.99
N LYS A 103 -8.79 -9.82 16.22
CA LYS A 103 -8.21 -9.17 17.39
C LYS A 103 -6.68 -9.26 17.33
N TYR A 104 -6.12 -10.42 17.00
CA TYR A 104 -4.68 -10.56 16.79
C TYR A 104 -4.16 -9.62 15.71
N CYS A 105 -4.82 -9.52 14.55
CA CYS A 105 -4.41 -8.61 13.48
C CYS A 105 -4.35 -7.15 13.94
N ARG A 106 -5.33 -6.70 14.75
CA ARG A 106 -5.31 -5.35 15.32
C ARG A 106 -4.14 -5.13 16.27
N GLU A 107 -3.85 -6.08 17.16
CA GLU A 107 -2.69 -6.00 18.06
C GLU A 107 -1.37 -6.01 17.27
N LEU A 108 -1.30 -6.79 16.18
CA LEU A 108 -0.15 -6.83 15.28
C LEU A 108 0.07 -5.49 14.60
N PHE A 109 -0.99 -4.90 14.02
CA PHE A 109 -0.93 -3.60 13.37
C PHE A 109 -0.55 -2.49 14.34
N ASP A 110 -1.11 -2.51 15.56
CA ASP A 110 -0.73 -1.58 16.61
C ASP A 110 0.76 -1.69 16.96
N ALA A 111 1.27 -2.91 17.15
CA ALA A 111 2.67 -3.15 17.44
C ALA A 111 3.62 -2.72 16.31
N ILE A 112 3.20 -2.86 15.05
CA ILE A 112 3.96 -2.39 13.89
C ILE A 112 3.98 -0.85 13.84
N VAL A 113 2.82 -0.19 13.94
CA VAL A 113 2.74 1.28 13.86
C VAL A 113 3.47 1.96 15.03
N ASN A 114 3.32 1.42 16.24
CA ASN A 114 3.92 1.96 17.45
C ASN A 114 5.34 1.43 17.71
N ALA A 115 5.99 0.82 16.71
CA ALA A 115 7.37 0.36 16.85
C ALA A 115 8.32 1.54 17.16
N ASP A 116 9.31 1.28 18.02
CA ASP A 116 10.28 2.29 18.44
C ASP A 116 10.99 2.93 17.22
N HIS A 117 11.35 4.21 17.36
CA HIS A 117 12.10 4.98 16.37
C HIS A 117 11.49 4.99 14.96
N GLU A 118 10.16 4.85 14.85
CA GLU A 118 9.47 4.82 13.55
C GLU A 118 9.99 3.68 12.64
N ASN A 119 10.33 2.53 13.24
CA ASN A 119 10.80 1.35 12.51
C ASN A 119 9.69 0.67 11.69
N PHE A 120 8.43 0.91 12.02
CA PHE A 120 7.25 0.33 11.35
C PHE A 120 7.38 -1.19 11.08
N ALA A 121 7.99 -1.90 12.01
CA ALA A 121 8.29 -3.31 11.88
C ALA A 121 8.51 -3.97 13.24
N ILE A 122 8.15 -5.26 13.35
CA ILE A 122 8.40 -6.07 14.54
C ILE A 122 9.02 -7.42 14.18
N ASN A 123 9.81 -8.00 15.09
CA ASN A 123 10.36 -9.34 14.86
C ASN A 123 9.36 -10.47 15.18
N SER A 124 9.60 -11.67 14.68
CA SER A 124 8.72 -12.84 14.86
C SER A 124 8.51 -13.23 16.32
N MET A 125 9.52 -13.03 17.18
CA MET A 125 9.35 -13.33 18.60
C MET A 125 8.32 -12.39 19.23
N HIS A 126 8.32 -11.11 18.84
CA HIS A 126 7.31 -10.15 19.27
C HIS A 126 5.94 -10.53 18.69
N ALA A 127 5.86 -10.77 17.38
CA ALA A 127 4.61 -11.16 16.71
C ALA A 127 3.96 -12.40 17.36
N LEU A 128 4.73 -13.48 17.57
CA LEU A 128 4.24 -14.70 18.23
C LEU A 128 3.78 -14.48 19.67
N ARG A 129 4.36 -13.51 20.40
CA ARG A 129 3.94 -13.19 21.77
C ARG A 129 2.58 -12.48 21.82
N LEU A 130 2.20 -11.73 20.78
CA LEU A 130 0.90 -11.05 20.69
C LEU A 130 -0.28 -12.04 20.67
N GLY A 131 -0.05 -13.30 20.26
CA GLY A 131 -1.07 -14.35 20.29
C GLY A 131 -1.38 -14.91 21.68
N GLN A 132 -0.44 -14.80 22.64
CA GLN A 132 -0.58 -15.45 23.95
C GLN A 132 -1.75 -14.92 24.79
N PRO A 133 -1.97 -13.59 24.92
CA PRO A 133 -3.12 -13.05 25.65
C PRO A 133 -4.47 -13.43 25.03
N LEU A 134 -4.46 -13.80 23.73
CA LEU A 134 -5.63 -14.23 22.96
C LEU A 134 -5.86 -15.74 23.03
N LYS A 135 -5.03 -16.46 23.80
CA LYS A 135 -5.04 -17.93 23.94
C LYS A 135 -4.78 -18.66 22.62
N LEU A 136 -4.09 -18.02 21.67
CA LEU A 136 -3.59 -18.66 20.47
C LEU A 136 -2.29 -19.39 20.79
N THR A 137 -2.16 -20.60 20.28
CA THR A 137 -0.88 -21.33 20.28
C THR A 137 0.12 -20.65 19.34
N GLN A 138 1.41 -20.95 19.51
CA GLN A 138 2.44 -20.43 18.59
C GLN A 138 2.16 -20.87 17.13
N ARG A 139 1.67 -22.10 16.94
CA ARG A 139 1.31 -22.61 15.61
C ARG A 139 0.15 -21.84 15.01
N GLU A 140 -0.95 -21.67 15.74
CA GLU A 140 -2.10 -20.89 15.25
C GLU A 140 -1.71 -19.44 14.95
N THR A 141 -0.83 -18.86 15.77
CA THR A 141 -0.32 -17.50 15.54
C THR A 141 0.51 -17.41 14.27
N GLN A 142 1.38 -18.39 14.02
CA GLN A 142 2.15 -18.47 12.77
C GLN A 142 1.23 -18.69 11.57
N ASP A 143 0.23 -19.56 11.67
CA ASP A 143 -0.74 -19.80 10.59
C ASP A 143 -1.54 -18.53 10.24
N ILE A 144 -1.76 -17.60 11.18
CA ILE A 144 -2.37 -16.29 10.91
C ILE A 144 -1.37 -15.36 10.21
N LEU A 145 -0.12 -15.31 10.67
CA LEU A 145 0.94 -14.49 10.05
C LEU A 145 1.18 -14.91 8.60
N ASP A 146 1.29 -16.20 8.34
CA ASP A 146 1.54 -16.76 7.00
C ASP A 146 0.41 -16.36 6.03
N ARG A 147 -0.86 -16.41 6.49
CA ARG A 147 -2.01 -15.95 5.70
C ARG A 147 -2.02 -14.44 5.47
N LEU A 148 -1.64 -13.64 6.47
CA LEU A 148 -1.53 -12.18 6.28
C LEU A 148 -0.44 -11.83 5.26
N VAL A 149 0.65 -12.61 5.20
CA VAL A 149 1.69 -12.48 4.18
C VAL A 149 1.19 -12.91 2.81
N GLU A 150 0.55 -14.07 2.70
CA GLU A 150 -0.02 -14.58 1.45
C GLU A 150 -1.09 -13.62 0.88
N ASP A 151 -1.92 -13.04 1.74
CA ASP A 151 -2.92 -12.05 1.38
C ASP A 151 -2.32 -10.67 1.02
N GLY A 152 -1.03 -10.41 1.30
CA GLY A 152 -0.37 -9.13 1.05
C GLY A 152 -0.72 -8.01 2.05
N TRP A 153 -1.24 -8.34 3.23
CA TRP A 153 -1.47 -7.34 4.28
C TRP A 153 -0.17 -6.91 4.95
N ILE A 154 0.70 -7.88 5.18
CA ILE A 154 2.05 -7.68 5.74
C ILE A 154 3.06 -8.40 4.84
N ALA A 155 4.33 -8.05 4.98
CA ALA A 155 5.43 -8.77 4.38
C ALA A 155 6.40 -9.25 5.47
N GLU A 156 7.18 -10.28 5.14
CA GLU A 156 8.26 -10.79 5.99
C GLU A 156 9.59 -10.64 5.25
N GLU A 157 10.61 -10.10 5.91
CA GLU A 157 12.00 -10.14 5.43
C GLU A 157 12.74 -11.38 5.96
N ASP A 158 13.80 -11.82 5.27
CA ASP A 158 14.67 -12.95 5.63
C ASP A 158 14.97 -13.00 7.14
N LYS A 159 14.34 -13.99 7.81
CA LYS A 159 14.46 -14.33 9.25
C LYS A 159 13.60 -13.50 10.21
N GLY A 160 12.41 -13.10 9.79
CA GLY A 160 11.32 -12.90 10.74
C GLY A 160 11.15 -11.46 11.22
N VAL A 161 11.10 -10.52 10.29
CA VAL A 161 10.65 -9.15 10.57
C VAL A 161 9.40 -8.89 9.75
N TYR A 162 8.30 -8.56 10.43
CA TYR A 162 6.99 -8.26 9.85
C TYR A 162 6.76 -6.76 9.79
N PHE A 163 6.26 -6.29 8.64
CA PHE A 163 5.93 -4.90 8.34
C PHE A 163 4.74 -4.86 7.36
N PHE A 164 4.09 -3.72 7.18
CA PHE A 164 3.02 -3.62 6.18
C PHE A 164 3.55 -3.82 4.75
N ASP A 165 2.87 -4.64 3.97
CA ASP A 165 3.17 -4.76 2.54
C ASP A 165 2.44 -3.67 1.74
N THR A 166 2.79 -3.55 0.46
CA THR A 166 2.28 -2.56 -0.49
C THR A 166 0.75 -2.54 -0.52
N ARG A 167 0.10 -3.71 -0.57
CA ARG A 167 -1.35 -3.82 -0.52
C ARG A 167 -1.89 -3.36 0.84
N GLY A 168 -1.28 -3.82 1.94
CA GLY A 168 -1.63 -3.40 3.30
C GLY A 168 -1.64 -1.89 3.48
N VAL A 169 -0.59 -1.18 3.05
CA VAL A 169 -0.53 0.29 3.12
C VAL A 169 -1.58 0.93 2.21
N ALA A 170 -1.67 0.51 0.95
CA ALA A 170 -2.54 1.12 -0.04
C ALA A 170 -4.03 0.95 0.30
N GLU A 171 -4.41 -0.27 0.68
CA GLU A 171 -5.77 -0.55 1.09
C GLU A 171 -6.01 0.07 2.47
N LEU A 172 -5.27 -0.23 3.54
CA LEU A 172 -5.63 0.20 4.90
C LEU A 172 -5.41 1.69 5.23
N GLN A 173 -4.96 2.52 4.28
CA GLN A 173 -4.65 3.95 4.49
C GLN A 173 -5.67 4.71 5.36
N GLY A 174 -6.97 4.58 5.07
CA GLY A 174 -8.02 5.28 5.82
C GLY A 174 -8.10 4.83 7.28
N TYR A 175 -8.09 3.52 7.50
CA TYR A 175 -8.06 2.91 8.83
C TYR A 175 -6.80 3.34 9.59
N LEU A 176 -5.62 3.29 8.96
CA LEU A 176 -4.37 3.65 9.60
C LEU A 176 -4.38 5.10 10.09
N ARG A 177 -4.87 6.03 9.25
CA ARG A 177 -5.00 7.45 9.62
C ARG A 177 -5.95 7.65 10.79
N GLU A 178 -7.14 7.06 10.71
CA GLU A 178 -8.18 7.22 11.73
C GLU A 178 -7.74 6.63 13.08
N GLN A 179 -7.14 5.44 13.06
CA GLN A 179 -6.78 4.72 14.28
C GLN A 179 -5.53 5.29 14.95
N TYR A 180 -4.52 5.72 14.18
CA TYR A 180 -3.19 6.00 14.72
C TYR A 180 -2.79 7.48 14.68
N GLY A 181 -3.52 8.34 13.95
CA GLY A 181 -3.26 9.78 13.92
C GLY A 181 -1.80 10.10 13.57
N GLU A 182 -1.10 10.85 14.43
CA GLU A 182 0.29 11.24 14.21
C GLU A 182 1.31 10.08 14.32
N ALA A 183 0.93 8.92 14.86
CA ALA A 183 1.82 7.77 14.96
C ALA A 183 2.09 7.16 13.58
N ILE A 184 1.09 7.12 12.70
CA ILE A 184 1.30 6.78 11.28
C ILE A 184 1.78 8.02 10.52
N LYS A 185 2.83 7.88 9.71
CA LYS A 185 3.40 9.03 8.98
C LYS A 185 2.83 9.14 7.59
N GLU A 186 2.86 10.36 7.06
CA GLU A 186 2.47 10.67 5.69
C GLU A 186 3.63 11.30 4.93
N CYS A 187 3.80 10.88 3.68
CA CYS A 187 4.79 11.46 2.80
C CYS A 187 4.38 12.88 2.43
N THR A 188 5.24 13.86 2.67
CA THR A 188 4.93 15.27 2.41
C THR A 188 4.75 15.59 0.91
N ILE A 189 5.17 14.69 0.01
CA ILE A 189 5.10 14.90 -1.44
C ILE A 189 3.85 14.28 -2.06
N CYS A 190 3.58 13.00 -1.80
CA CYS A 190 2.40 12.31 -2.36
C CYS A 190 1.19 12.29 -1.43
N LEU A 191 1.36 12.66 -0.16
CA LEU A 191 0.32 12.65 0.89
C LEU A 191 -0.20 11.25 1.26
N ASP A 192 0.42 10.21 0.72
CA ASP A 192 0.13 8.83 1.10
C ASP A 192 0.84 8.47 2.40
N VAL A 193 0.26 7.49 3.12
CA VAL A 193 0.93 6.87 4.28
C VAL A 193 2.31 6.39 3.86
N VAL A 194 3.29 6.64 4.71
CA VAL A 194 4.67 6.19 4.56
C VAL A 194 5.11 5.45 5.80
N THR A 195 5.60 4.23 5.60
CA THR A 195 6.13 3.36 6.66
C THR A 195 7.64 3.18 6.55
N MET A 196 8.24 3.54 5.42
CA MET A 196 9.69 3.61 5.26
C MET A 196 10.13 4.61 4.21
N GLY A 197 11.30 5.20 4.43
CA GLY A 197 11.86 6.19 3.54
C GLY A 197 12.87 7.09 4.24
N GLU A 198 12.81 8.38 3.95
CA GLU A 198 13.75 9.39 4.43
C GLU A 198 13.09 10.45 5.30
N TYR A 199 13.83 10.96 6.27
CA TYR A 199 13.36 11.99 7.19
C TYR A 199 14.34 13.17 7.32
N CYS A 200 13.82 14.32 7.72
CA CYS A 200 14.64 15.53 7.91
C CYS A 200 15.57 15.40 9.13
N ASP A 201 16.82 15.84 8.99
CA ASP A 201 17.81 15.85 10.08
C ASP A 201 17.42 16.74 11.27
N LEU A 202 16.58 17.74 11.02
CA LEU A 202 16.02 18.57 12.09
C LEU A 202 15.01 17.74 12.89
N GLY A 203 15.38 17.32 14.11
CA GLY A 203 14.65 16.31 14.87
C GLY A 203 13.17 16.61 15.18
N ASN A 204 12.74 17.88 15.18
CA ASN A 204 11.33 18.26 15.35
C ASN A 204 10.59 18.53 14.03
N CYS A 205 11.22 18.27 12.89
CA CYS A 205 10.60 18.43 11.58
C CYS A 205 9.75 17.19 11.24
N PRO A 206 8.45 17.38 10.91
CA PRO A 206 7.55 16.26 10.64
C PRO A 206 7.74 15.66 9.24
N VAL A 207 8.60 16.23 8.40
CA VAL A 207 8.78 15.78 7.02
C VAL A 207 9.29 14.34 7.00
N ARG A 208 8.49 13.49 6.34
CA ARG A 208 8.80 12.12 5.96
C ARG A 208 8.55 12.00 4.48
N LEU A 209 9.43 11.33 3.77
CA LEU A 209 9.34 11.13 2.32
C LEU A 209 9.55 9.66 2.02
N HIS A 210 8.70 9.08 1.15
CA HIS A 210 9.08 7.82 0.50
C HIS A 210 10.41 8.00 -0.25
N LYS A 211 11.23 6.95 -0.32
CA LYS A 211 12.50 6.96 -1.06
C LYS A 211 12.32 7.47 -2.49
N TYR A 212 11.33 6.93 -3.19
CA TYR A 212 11.04 7.32 -4.57
C TYR A 212 10.50 8.75 -4.72
N CYS A 213 9.82 9.29 -3.70
CA CYS A 213 9.40 10.68 -3.68
C CYS A 213 10.60 11.60 -3.47
N ALA A 214 11.51 11.25 -2.56
CA ALA A 214 12.75 11.97 -2.34
C ALA A 214 13.65 11.93 -3.60
N ASP A 215 13.76 10.78 -4.28
CA ASP A 215 14.49 10.64 -5.54
C ASP A 215 13.97 11.61 -6.60
N ASN A 216 12.65 11.71 -6.73
CA ASN A 216 12.05 12.64 -7.67
C ASN A 216 12.20 14.11 -7.25
N GLN A 217 11.98 14.41 -5.97
CA GLN A 217 12.06 15.76 -5.40
C GLN A 217 13.47 16.35 -5.50
N PHE A 218 14.49 15.52 -5.30
CA PHE A 218 15.89 15.95 -5.24
C PHE A 218 16.72 15.56 -6.47
N ARG A 219 16.08 15.08 -7.54
CA ARG A 219 16.72 14.56 -8.76
C ARG A 219 17.86 15.44 -9.28
N ASP A 220 17.60 16.74 -9.39
CA ASP A 220 18.53 17.73 -9.96
C ASP A 220 19.16 18.64 -8.89
N ALA A 221 18.96 18.34 -7.61
CA ALA A 221 19.41 19.16 -6.51
C ALA A 221 20.86 18.82 -6.11
N VAL A 222 21.78 19.77 -6.31
CA VAL A 222 23.18 19.64 -5.87
C VAL A 222 23.29 19.68 -4.33
N ASN A 223 22.47 20.53 -3.69
CA ASN A 223 22.38 20.64 -2.24
C ASN A 223 20.89 20.55 -1.85
N PRO A 224 20.34 19.32 -1.70
CA PRO A 224 18.95 19.15 -1.37
C PRO A 224 18.64 19.76 0.00
N THR A 225 17.49 20.39 0.12
CA THR A 225 17.02 21.00 1.37
C THR A 225 15.60 20.54 1.66
N CYS A 226 15.28 20.42 2.95
CA CYS A 226 13.94 20.05 3.39
C CYS A 226 12.89 21.01 2.82
N PRO A 227 11.80 20.51 2.21
CA PRO A 227 10.77 21.35 1.58
C PRO A 227 10.01 22.23 2.59
N GLN A 228 10.11 21.92 3.89
CA GLN A 228 9.39 22.65 4.95
C GLN A 228 10.29 23.57 5.78
N CYS A 229 11.43 23.08 6.28
CA CYS A 229 12.30 23.86 7.19
C CYS A 229 13.62 24.33 6.55
N SER A 230 13.88 24.00 5.29
CA SER A 230 15.09 24.35 4.54
C SER A 230 16.42 23.83 5.11
N THR A 231 16.40 22.99 6.15
CA THR A 231 17.59 22.26 6.62
C THR A 231 18.16 21.41 5.48
N THR A 232 19.49 21.35 5.37
CA THR A 232 20.18 20.47 4.41
C THR A 232 19.69 19.03 4.56
N TRP A 233 19.28 18.42 3.46
CA TRP A 233 18.70 17.08 3.45
C TRP A 233 19.79 16.03 3.28
N SER A 234 19.88 15.11 4.23
CA SER A 234 20.77 13.95 4.17
C SER A 234 20.00 12.73 3.67
N ARG A 235 20.40 12.16 2.52
CA ARG A 235 19.83 10.91 1.98
C ARG A 235 20.16 9.67 2.84
N ALA A 236 21.03 9.83 3.85
CA ALA A 236 21.37 8.79 4.82
C ALA A 236 20.37 8.72 5.99
N ASN A 237 19.54 9.75 6.19
CA ASN A 237 18.57 9.79 7.28
C ASN A 237 17.33 9.00 6.87
N ARG A 238 17.22 7.77 7.38
CA ARG A 238 16.18 6.81 6.98
C ARG A 238 15.42 6.23 8.17
N PHE A 239 14.15 5.97 7.96
CA PHE A 239 13.25 5.33 8.92
C PHE A 239 12.53 4.14 8.28
N GLY A 240 11.79 3.38 9.08
CA GLY A 240 11.27 2.09 8.67
C GLY A 240 12.39 1.08 8.43
N LEU A 241 12.21 0.21 7.43
CA LEU A 241 13.24 -0.76 7.01
C LEU A 241 14.33 -0.18 6.09
N GLY A 242 14.32 1.13 5.82
CA GLY A 242 15.55 1.90 5.56
C GLY A 242 16.46 1.55 4.37
N LEU A 243 15.93 1.05 3.24
CA LEU A 243 16.74 0.77 2.03
C LEU A 243 17.19 1.99 1.23
#